data_AF-A0A1D1ZPJ8-F1
#
_entry.id   AF-A0A1D1ZPJ8-F1
#
_cell.length_a   1.000
_cell.length_b   1.000
_cell.length_c   1.000
_cell.angle_alpha   90.00
_cell.angle_beta   90.00
_cell.angle_gamma   90.00
#
_symmetry.space_group_name_H-M   'P 1'
#
loop_
_entity.id
_entity.type
_entity.pdbx_description
1 polymer ?
#
loop_
_entity_poly.entity_id
_entity_poly.type
_entity_poly.pdbx_seq_one_letter_code
_entity_poly.pdbx_strand_id
1 'polypeptide(L)'
;MGWEDTSLFLEPPVQFDAYRPSYHLQPYAGWLNDPNGPVFYKGRYHMFYQHLPEACEWDFGIVWGHSVSEDLIHWRQLPPALVPTPGGLDADGCFSGCCVLDPASGLPALLYTGVRLRSNAASGPPPPPEHDLGLVWIESQIVAVPADPA
;
A
#
# COMPACT_ATOMS: atom_id res chain seq x y z
N MET A 1 -2.76 -18.14 -10.01
CA MET A 1 -3.92 -17.49 -10.64
C MET A 1 -3.36 -16.39 -11.53
N GLY A 2 -3.77 -16.37 -12.80
CA GLY A 2 -3.20 -15.51 -13.84
C GLY A 2 -3.51 -14.03 -13.62
N TRP A 3 -2.55 -13.19 -13.98
CA TRP A 3 -2.50 -11.72 -13.89
C TRP A 3 -3.31 -11.03 -15.01
N GLU A 4 -4.25 -11.74 -15.65
CA GLU A 4 -4.94 -11.27 -16.85
C GLU A 4 -6.30 -10.64 -16.58
N ASP A 5 -6.84 -10.72 -15.35
CA ASP A 5 -8.12 -10.11 -15.03
C ASP A 5 -7.95 -8.78 -14.28
N THR A 6 -7.84 -7.69 -15.05
CA THR A 6 -7.79 -6.30 -14.57
C THR A 6 -9.17 -5.64 -14.56
N SER A 7 -10.25 -6.39 -14.81
CA SER A 7 -11.59 -5.79 -14.96
C SER A 7 -12.15 -5.21 -13.66
N LEU A 8 -11.59 -5.58 -12.50
CA LEU A 8 -11.89 -4.95 -11.20
C LEU A 8 -11.20 -3.60 -11.00
N PHE A 9 -10.25 -3.23 -11.86
CA PHE A 9 -9.42 -2.01 -11.75
C PHE A 9 -9.57 -1.05 -12.93
N LEU A 10 -10.40 -1.38 -13.93
CA LEU A 10 -10.50 -0.63 -15.18
C LEU A 10 -11.93 -0.62 -15.72
N GLU A 11 -12.80 0.24 -15.18
CA GLU A 11 -13.81 0.92 -16.00
C GLU A 11 -14.00 2.35 -15.49
N PRO A 12 -13.86 3.39 -16.34
CA PRO A 12 -14.26 4.72 -15.96
C PRO A 12 -15.76 4.89 -16.24
N PRO A 13 -16.51 5.41 -15.26
CA PRO A 13 -17.52 6.39 -15.59
C PRO A 13 -17.23 7.61 -14.73
N VAL A 14 -16.22 8.40 -15.07
CA VAL A 14 -16.08 9.71 -14.42
C VAL A 14 -16.95 10.69 -15.18
N GLN A 15 -18.22 10.69 -14.81
CA GLN A 15 -19.08 11.86 -14.88
C GLN A 15 -18.27 13.07 -14.38
N PHE A 16 -18.26 14.17 -15.15
CA PHE A 16 -17.46 15.36 -14.82
C PHE A 16 -17.68 15.79 -13.36
N ASP A 17 -16.62 15.76 -12.55
CA ASP A 17 -16.59 16.23 -11.17
C ASP A 17 -15.71 17.48 -11.11
N ALA A 18 -16.33 18.63 -10.84
CA ALA A 18 -15.65 19.92 -10.78
C ALA A 18 -14.68 20.04 -9.59
N TYR A 19 -14.82 19.19 -8.57
CA TYR A 19 -13.97 19.21 -7.38
C TYR A 19 -12.80 18.23 -7.46
N ARG A 20 -12.80 17.34 -8.46
CA ARG A 20 -11.73 16.36 -8.65
C ARG A 20 -10.50 17.02 -9.29
N PRO A 21 -9.34 17.08 -8.61
CA PRO A 21 -8.15 17.74 -9.15
C PRO A 21 -7.67 17.06 -10.44
N SER A 22 -7.31 17.84 -11.47
CA SER A 22 -6.87 17.27 -12.77
C SER A 22 -5.35 17.10 -12.91
N TYR A 23 -4.56 17.72 -12.02
CA TYR A 23 -3.09 17.75 -12.07
C TYR A 23 -2.42 17.24 -10.79
N HIS A 24 -3.11 16.41 -10.01
CA HIS A 24 -2.56 15.81 -8.78
C HIS A 24 -2.63 14.29 -8.89
N LEU A 25 -1.65 13.61 -8.32
CA LEU A 25 -1.73 12.17 -8.10
C LEU A 25 -2.91 11.90 -7.17
N GLN A 26 -3.80 11.00 -7.59
CA GLN A 26 -4.95 10.52 -6.84
C GLN A 26 -5.34 9.14 -7.40
N PRO A 27 -5.92 8.24 -6.58
CA PRO A 27 -6.47 7.00 -7.09
C PRO A 27 -7.75 7.28 -7.89
N TYR A 28 -8.19 6.35 -8.74
CA TYR A 28 -9.44 6.48 -9.48
C TYR A 28 -10.66 6.77 -8.58
N ALA A 29 -10.73 6.13 -7.42
CA ALA A 29 -11.77 6.34 -6.41
C ALA A 29 -11.22 5.99 -5.03
N GLY A 30 -12.01 6.19 -3.97
CA GLY A 30 -11.70 5.75 -2.61
C GLY A 30 -10.84 6.73 -1.80
N TRP A 31 -10.44 6.28 -0.62
CA TRP A 31 -9.70 7.06 0.38
C TRP A 31 -8.19 6.98 0.11
N LEU A 32 -7.51 8.11 0.15
CA LEU A 32 -6.04 8.22 0.08
C LEU A 32 -5.55 9.08 1.23
N ASN A 33 -4.42 8.69 1.82
CA ASN A 33 -3.67 9.54 2.75
C ASN A 33 -2.17 9.53 2.44
N ASP A 34 -1.34 9.06 3.39
CA ASP A 34 0.10 9.27 3.40
C ASP A 34 0.78 8.82 2.09
N PRO A 35 1.68 9.62 1.51
CA PRO A 35 2.59 9.15 0.48
C PRO A 35 3.59 8.17 1.09
N ASN A 36 3.87 7.07 0.40
CA ASN A 36 4.69 5.97 0.89
C ASN A 36 5.77 5.58 -0.13
N GLY A 37 6.95 5.25 0.39
CA GLY A 37 8.11 4.77 -0.37
C GLY A 37 8.38 5.35 -1.77
N PRO A 38 8.47 6.68 -1.96
CA PRO A 38 8.83 7.23 -3.27
C PRO A 38 10.21 6.72 -3.71
N VAL A 39 10.32 6.20 -4.94
CA VAL A 39 11.59 5.65 -5.45
C VAL A 39 11.67 5.79 -6.97
N PHE A 40 12.87 6.03 -7.50
CA PHE A 40 13.14 5.90 -8.93
C PHE A 40 13.77 4.53 -9.20
N TYR A 41 13.10 3.71 -10.00
CA TYR A 41 13.53 2.34 -10.28
C TYR A 41 13.18 1.94 -11.70
N LYS A 42 14.10 1.25 -12.38
CA LYS A 42 13.94 0.77 -13.78
C LYS A 42 13.36 1.84 -14.74
N GLY A 43 13.86 3.08 -14.63
CA GLY A 43 13.52 4.19 -15.53
C GLY A 43 12.22 4.92 -15.21
N ARG A 44 11.57 4.63 -14.06
CA ARG A 44 10.31 5.27 -13.65
C ARG A 44 10.36 5.75 -12.21
N TYR A 45 9.63 6.81 -11.93
CA TYR A 45 9.24 7.18 -10.57
C TYR A 45 8.08 6.28 -10.14
N HIS A 46 8.21 5.70 -8.94
CA HIS A 46 7.17 4.94 -8.27
C HIS A 46 6.73 5.76 -7.06
N MET A 47 5.42 5.94 -6.93
CA MET A 47 4.79 6.50 -5.74
C MET A 47 3.81 5.48 -5.19
N PHE A 48 3.94 5.18 -3.90
CA PHE A 48 2.95 4.42 -3.17
C PHE A 48 2.19 5.34 -2.23
N TYR A 49 1.05 4.87 -1.73
CA TYR A 49 0.24 5.63 -0.78
C TYR A 49 -0.70 4.70 -0.04
N GLN A 50 -1.02 5.05 1.20
CA GLN A 50 -2.10 4.37 1.91
C GLN A 50 -3.43 4.58 1.17
N HIS A 51 -4.18 3.50 0.98
CA HIS A 51 -5.36 3.51 0.15
C HIS A 51 -6.45 2.55 0.66
N LEU A 52 -7.72 2.95 0.57
CA LEU A 52 -8.89 2.06 0.63
C LEU A 52 -9.72 2.28 -0.64
N PRO A 53 -9.68 1.36 -1.63
CA PRO A 53 -10.36 1.54 -2.91
C PRO A 53 -11.88 1.68 -2.81
N GLU A 54 -12.48 1.03 -1.81
CA GLU A 54 -13.94 0.90 -1.64
C GLU A 54 -14.51 1.77 -0.52
N ALA A 55 -13.70 2.63 0.10
CA ALA A 55 -14.13 3.48 1.22
C ALA A 55 -13.77 4.96 0.99
N CYS A 56 -14.54 5.87 1.59
CA CYS A 56 -14.30 7.31 1.54
C CYS A 56 -13.83 7.88 2.89
N GLU A 57 -13.54 7.01 3.86
CA GLU A 57 -13.05 7.34 5.20
C GLU A 57 -11.93 6.37 5.56
N TRP A 58 -11.09 6.76 6.52
CA TRP A 58 -10.06 5.89 7.05
C TRP A 58 -10.67 4.71 7.82
N ASP A 59 -10.13 3.51 7.60
CA ASP A 59 -10.45 2.29 8.33
C ASP A 59 -9.26 1.30 8.26
N PHE A 60 -9.36 0.17 8.95
CA PHE A 60 -8.46 -0.97 8.79
C PHE A 60 -8.62 -1.62 7.41
N GLY A 61 -7.61 -2.41 7.01
CA GLY A 61 -7.52 -2.98 5.67
C GLY A 61 -6.79 -2.09 4.67
N ILE A 62 -6.05 -1.08 5.15
CA ILE A 62 -5.21 -0.20 4.32
C ILE A 62 -4.30 -1.03 3.41
N VAL A 63 -4.29 -0.70 2.13
CA VAL A 63 -3.35 -1.22 1.12
C VAL A 63 -2.35 -0.14 0.73
N TRP A 64 -1.22 -0.53 0.12
CA TRP A 64 -0.37 0.43 -0.59
C TRP A 64 -0.83 0.53 -2.04
N GLY A 65 -1.60 1.56 -2.36
CA GLY A 65 -1.86 1.94 -3.75
C GLY A 65 -0.55 2.26 -4.47
N HIS A 66 -0.51 2.06 -5.78
CA HIS A 66 0.72 2.19 -6.57
C HIS A 66 0.46 2.98 -7.84
N SER A 67 1.27 4.01 -8.08
CA SER A 67 1.31 4.73 -9.34
C SER A 67 2.74 4.91 -9.83
N VAL A 68 2.91 4.93 -11.15
CA VAL A 68 4.21 5.17 -11.78
C VAL A 68 4.15 6.36 -12.73
N SER A 69 5.29 7.05 -12.88
CA SER A 69 5.43 8.21 -13.76
C SER A 69 6.82 8.25 -14.38
N GLU A 70 6.93 8.87 -15.55
CA GLU A 70 8.20 9.16 -16.21
C GLU A 70 8.67 10.61 -15.95
N ASP A 71 7.78 11.49 -15.47
CA ASP A 71 8.02 12.94 -15.35
C ASP A 71 7.50 13.59 -14.06
N LEU A 72 6.98 12.80 -13.11
CA LEU A 72 6.35 13.23 -11.84
C LEU A 72 5.03 14.02 -12.01
N ILE A 73 4.52 14.17 -13.24
CA ILE A 73 3.31 14.93 -13.55
C ILE A 73 2.21 13.98 -14.04
N HIS A 74 2.55 13.12 -15.00
CA HIS A 74 1.63 12.14 -15.58
C HIS A 74 1.79 10.79 -14.89
N TRP A 75 0.73 10.33 -14.25
CA TRP A 75 0.74 9.12 -13.44
C TRP A 75 -0.15 8.05 -14.04
N ARG A 76 0.35 6.82 -14.07
CA ARG A 76 -0.42 5.62 -14.39
C ARG A 76 -0.56 4.77 -13.14
N GLN A 77 -1.81 4.56 -12.72
CA GLN A 77 -2.12 3.69 -11.59
C GLN A 77 -1.85 2.22 -11.95
N LEU A 78 -1.33 1.47 -10.99
CA LEU A 78 -1.05 0.04 -11.03
C LEU A 78 -1.84 -0.68 -9.91
N PRO A 79 -1.92 -2.02 -9.93
CA PRO A 79 -2.46 -2.77 -8.80
C PRO A 79 -1.73 -2.41 -7.50
N PRO A 80 -2.41 -2.48 -6.33
CA PRO A 80 -1.77 -2.24 -5.05
C PRO A 80 -0.49 -3.08 -4.88
N ALA A 81 0.56 -2.45 -4.36
CA ALA A 81 1.86 -3.08 -4.16
C ALA A 81 1.92 -3.95 -2.90
N LEU A 82 1.18 -3.56 -1.86
CA LEU A 82 0.99 -4.32 -0.63
C LEU A 82 -0.50 -4.42 -0.34
N VAL A 83 -0.92 -5.60 0.09
CA VAL A 83 -2.27 -5.89 0.59
C VAL A 83 -2.14 -6.68 1.89
N PRO A 84 -3.06 -6.51 2.86
CA PRO A 84 -3.05 -7.26 4.10
C PRO A 84 -2.93 -8.78 3.87
N THR A 85 -1.99 -9.44 4.56
CA THR A 85 -1.81 -10.88 4.45
C THR A 85 -2.71 -11.58 5.47
N PRO A 86 -3.68 -12.43 5.06
CA PRO A 86 -4.54 -13.13 6.00
C PRO A 86 -3.75 -13.97 7.01
N GLY A 87 -3.98 -13.73 8.31
CA GLY A 87 -3.25 -14.38 9.40
C GLY A 87 -1.79 -13.94 9.56
N GLY A 88 -1.35 -12.95 8.78
CA GLY A 88 -0.03 -12.33 8.88
C GLY A 88 0.06 -11.24 9.95
N LEU A 89 1.24 -10.62 10.04
CA LEU A 89 1.50 -9.51 10.97
C LEU A 89 0.89 -8.17 10.49
N ASP A 90 0.42 -8.12 9.25
CA ASP A 90 -0.23 -7.01 8.55
C ASP A 90 -1.70 -7.33 8.19
N ALA A 91 -2.29 -8.36 8.79
CA ALA A 91 -3.59 -8.89 8.39
C ALA A 91 -4.74 -7.88 8.43
N ASP A 92 -4.58 -6.78 9.17
CA ASP A 92 -5.59 -5.73 9.31
C ASP A 92 -5.10 -4.38 8.75
N GLY A 93 -3.96 -4.34 8.06
CA GLY A 93 -3.49 -3.15 7.36
C GLY A 93 -1.99 -3.09 7.09
N CYS A 94 -1.64 -2.56 5.93
CA CYS A 94 -0.27 -2.17 5.57
C CYS A 94 -0.13 -0.65 5.74
N PHE A 95 0.32 -0.20 6.91
CA PHE A 95 0.52 1.23 7.20
C PHE A 95 1.79 1.77 6.54
N SER A 96 2.07 3.05 6.81
CA SER A 96 3.10 3.84 6.16
C SER A 96 4.51 3.26 6.34
N GLY A 97 5.38 3.65 5.43
CA GLY A 97 6.73 3.12 5.35
C GLY A 97 7.56 3.78 4.26
N CYS A 98 8.77 3.26 4.09
CA CYS A 98 9.73 3.74 3.10
C CYS A 98 10.11 2.63 2.10
N CYS A 99 10.65 3.05 0.97
CA CYS A 99 11.30 2.17 0.02
C CYS A 99 12.80 2.45 0.09
N VAL A 100 13.61 1.40 0.17
CA VAL A 100 15.06 1.48 0.07
C VAL A 100 15.53 0.62 -1.09
N LEU A 101 16.56 1.06 -1.81
CA LEU A 101 17.24 0.20 -2.77
C LEU A 101 18.34 -0.54 -2.02
N ASP A 102 18.28 -1.87 -2.02
CA ASP A 102 19.35 -2.69 -1.45
C ASP A 102 20.65 -2.44 -2.23
N PRO A 103 21.73 -1.98 -1.58
CA PRO A 103 22.98 -1.69 -2.28
C PRO A 103 23.63 -2.92 -2.93
N ALA A 104 23.35 -4.13 -2.42
CA ALA A 104 23.97 -5.35 -2.91
C ALA A 104 23.27 -5.89 -4.17
N SER A 105 21.94 -6.00 -4.14
CA SER A 105 21.15 -6.53 -5.26
C SER A 105 20.63 -5.46 -6.22
N GLY A 106 20.55 -4.19 -5.78
CA GLY A 106 19.85 -3.13 -6.49
C GLY A 106 18.32 -3.27 -6.49
N LEU A 107 17.76 -4.27 -5.79
CA LEU A 107 16.33 -4.47 -5.69
C LEU A 107 15.70 -3.52 -4.67
N PRO A 108 14.48 -3.00 -4.93
CA PRO A 108 13.75 -2.25 -3.93
C PRO A 108 13.29 -3.17 -2.80
N ALA A 109 13.32 -2.67 -1.57
CA ALA A 109 12.69 -3.27 -0.41
C ALA A 109 11.79 -2.23 0.25
N LEU A 110 10.55 -2.64 0.56
CA LEU A 110 9.59 -1.82 1.26
C LEU A 110 9.69 -2.15 2.75
N LEU A 111 9.99 -1.15 3.57
CA LEU A 111 9.99 -1.24 5.03
C LEU A 111 8.75 -0.50 5.52
N TYR A 112 7.82 -1.21 6.15
CA TYR A 112 6.52 -0.65 6.50
C TYR A 112 6.00 -1.19 7.82
N THR A 113 5.03 -0.48 8.40
CA THR A 113 4.33 -0.91 9.60
C THR A 113 3.16 -1.82 9.20
N GLY A 114 3.25 -3.11 9.53
CA GLY A 114 2.11 -4.01 9.49
C GLY A 114 1.24 -3.85 10.74
N VAL A 115 -0.07 -3.92 10.54
CA VAL A 115 -1.06 -3.80 11.60
C VAL A 115 -1.87 -5.07 11.71
N ARG A 116 -2.04 -5.52 12.96
CA ARG A 116 -3.06 -6.50 13.32
C ARG A 116 -3.91 -6.01 14.48
N LEU A 117 -5.21 -6.29 14.43
CA LEU A 117 -6.14 -6.00 15.52
C LEU A 117 -6.00 -7.05 16.63
N ARG A 118 -6.13 -6.65 17.90
CA ARG A 118 -6.16 -7.62 19.00
C ARG A 118 -7.35 -8.56 18.95
N SER A 119 -8.45 -8.10 18.38
CA SER A 119 -9.64 -8.91 18.14
C SER A 119 -9.42 -9.97 17.05
N ASN A 120 -8.38 -9.81 16.21
CA ASN A 120 -8.05 -10.74 15.16
C ASN A 120 -7.15 -11.87 15.70
N ALA A 121 -7.80 -12.91 16.22
CA ALA A 121 -7.11 -14.08 16.78
C ALA A 121 -6.29 -14.89 15.74
N ALA A 122 -6.52 -14.67 14.43
CA ALA A 122 -5.77 -15.35 13.38
C ALA A 122 -4.33 -14.81 13.22
N SER A 123 -4.06 -13.61 13.73
CA SER A 123 -2.81 -12.87 13.51
C SER A 123 -1.75 -13.14 14.59
N GLY A 124 -1.95 -14.17 15.42
CA GLY A 124 -0.99 -14.65 16.41
C GLY A 124 -1.07 -13.96 17.78
N PRO A 125 -0.16 -14.30 18.71
CA PRO A 125 -0.20 -13.81 20.08
C PRO A 125 0.12 -12.30 20.19
N PRO A 126 -0.29 -11.66 21.31
CA PRO A 126 0.13 -10.32 21.65
C PRO A 126 1.66 -10.26 21.89
N PRO A 127 2.26 -9.05 21.83
CA PRO A 127 3.66 -8.87 22.20
C PRO A 127 3.91 -9.19 23.69
N PRO A 128 5.17 -9.43 24.10
CA PRO A 128 5.53 -9.54 25.51
C PRO A 128 5.05 -8.32 26.32
N PRO A 129 4.59 -8.49 27.58
CA PRO A 129 4.01 -7.40 28.37
C PRO A 129 4.89 -6.14 28.50
N GLU A 130 6.21 -6.30 28.53
CA GLU A 130 7.20 -5.22 28.59
C GLU A 130 7.30 -4.37 27.30
N HIS A 131 6.76 -4.88 26.20
CA HIS A 131 6.71 -4.24 24.89
C HIS A 131 5.26 -3.95 24.45
N ASP A 132 4.28 -4.23 25.30
CA ASP A 132 2.88 -4.07 24.99
C ASP A 132 2.37 -2.68 25.40
N LEU A 133 2.03 -1.85 24.41
CA LEU A 133 1.45 -0.52 24.62
C LEU A 133 -0.05 -0.55 24.95
N GLY A 134 -0.70 -1.71 24.93
CA GLY A 134 -2.13 -1.85 25.25
C GLY A 134 -3.09 -1.23 24.22
N LEU A 135 -2.59 -0.82 23.05
CA LEU A 135 -3.39 -0.27 21.94
C LEU A 135 -4.35 -1.32 21.37
N VAL A 136 -5.46 -0.90 20.77
CA VAL A 136 -6.45 -1.84 20.19
C VAL A 136 -5.91 -2.61 18.97
N TRP A 137 -4.82 -2.14 18.36
CA TRP A 137 -4.02 -2.85 17.37
C TRP A 137 -2.57 -3.04 17.86
N ILE A 138 -1.86 -3.94 17.17
CA ILE A 138 -0.44 -4.23 17.37
C ILE A 138 0.27 -3.90 16.06
N GLU A 139 1.37 -3.15 16.18
CA GLU A 139 2.21 -2.78 15.06
C GLU A 139 3.43 -3.69 15.00
N SER A 140 3.87 -4.01 13.79
CA SER A 140 5.08 -4.79 13.54
C SER A 140 5.82 -4.20 12.35
N GLN A 141 7.14 -4.10 12.44
CA GLN A 141 7.95 -3.65 11.30
C GLN A 141 8.16 -4.82 10.35
N ILE A 142 7.77 -4.64 9.09
CA ILE A 142 7.80 -5.69 8.06
C ILE A 142 8.65 -5.21 6.89
N VAL A 143 9.37 -6.17 6.29
CA VAL A 143 10.03 -5.97 5.01
C VAL A 143 9.28 -6.77 3.94
N ALA A 144 8.96 -6.10 2.84
CA ALA A 144 8.49 -6.74 1.61
C ALA A 144 9.52 -6.49 0.50
N VAL A 145 9.88 -7.54 -0.21
CA VAL A 145 10.74 -7.49 -1.40
C VAL A 145 9.91 -7.89 -2.60
N PRO A 146 10.20 -7.35 -3.80
CA PRO A 146 9.53 -7.80 -5.01
C PRO A 146 9.75 -9.31 -5.15
N ALA A 147 8.66 -10.04 -5.34
CA ALA A 147 8.76 -11.36 -5.95
C ALA A 147 9.27 -11.10 -7.37
N ASP A 148 10.51 -11.50 -7.66
CA ASP A 148 11.16 -11.29 -8.95
C ASP A 148 10.17 -11.59 -10.09
N PRO A 149 9.82 -10.62 -10.95
CA PRO A 149 9.20 -10.96 -12.20
C PRO A 149 10.32 -11.51 -13.09
N ALA A 150 10.35 -12.83 -13.23
CA ALA A 150 11.04 -13.47 -14.35
C ALA A 150 10.60 -12.84 -15.68
#